data_AF-A0A537WCH5-F1
#
_entry.id   AF-A0A537WCH5-F1
#
_cell.length_a   1.000
_cell.length_b   1.000
_cell.length_c   1.000
_cell.angle_alpha   90.00
_cell.angle_beta   90.00
_cell.angle_gamma   90.00
#
_symmetry.space_group_name_H-M   'P 1'
#
loop_
_entity.id
_entity.type
_entity.pdbx_description
1 polymer ?
#
loop_
_entity_poly.entity_id
_entity_poly.type
_entity_poly.pdbx_seq_one_letter_code
_entity_poly.pdbx_strand_id
1 'polypeptide(L)'
;MVAVSDNGLGIEPSVLSHVFEPFFTTKEVGKGSGLGLSQVYGFATESKGQVSISSERGRGTTVKLYLPRSIEAFWETEKRSLIAKE
;
A
#
# COMPACT_ATOMS: atom_id res chain seq x y z
N MET A 1 9.15 2.59 -8.34
CA MET A 1 8.40 2.92 -7.12
C MET A 1 7.77 4.28 -7.33
N VAL A 2 6.49 4.41 -7.01
CA VAL A 2 5.76 5.67 -6.95
C VAL A 2 5.43 5.95 -5.49
N ALA A 3 5.61 7.18 -5.03
CA ALA A 3 5.27 7.58 -3.67
C ALA A 3 4.36 8.81 -3.69
N VAL A 4 3.37 8.81 -2.80
CA VAL A 4 2.51 9.96 -2.53
C VAL A 4 2.67 10.30 -1.06
N SER A 5 3.03 11.55 -0.79
CA SER A 5 3.26 12.07 0.55
C SER A 5 2.40 13.30 0.79
N ASP A 6 1.85 13.40 1.99
CA ASP A 6 1.18 14.57 2.51
C ASP A 6 1.85 15.05 3.80
N ASN A 7 1.52 16.28 4.19
CA ASN A 7 1.91 16.92 5.45
C ASN A 7 0.70 17.12 6.38
N GLY A 8 -0.32 16.24 6.26
CA GLY A 8 -1.51 16.29 7.08
C GLY A 8 -1.28 15.84 8.52
N LEU A 9 -2.35 15.56 9.24
CA LEU A 9 -2.29 15.19 10.67
C LEU A 9 -1.65 13.82 10.95
N GLY A 10 -1.38 13.03 9.91
CA GLY A 10 -0.94 11.64 10.04
C GLY A 10 -2.00 10.72 10.65
N ILE A 11 -1.64 9.45 10.81
CA ILE A 11 -2.49 8.35 11.25
C ILE A 11 -1.90 7.79 12.55
N GLU A 12 -2.76 7.54 13.54
CA GLU A 12 -2.36 6.89 14.79
C GLU A 12 -1.87 5.46 14.54
N PRO A 13 -0.84 4.97 15.24
CA PRO A 13 -0.35 3.60 15.06
C PRO A 13 -1.42 2.52 15.21
N SER A 14 -2.38 2.72 16.11
CA SER A 14 -3.51 1.79 16.33
C SER A 14 -4.49 1.73 15.16
N VAL A 15 -4.55 2.77 14.34
CA VAL A 15 -5.40 2.83 13.14
C VAL A 15 -4.65 2.30 11.92
N LEU A 16 -3.32 2.47 11.87
CA LEU A 16 -2.50 2.18 10.71
C LEU A 16 -2.60 0.72 10.23
N SER A 17 -2.81 -0.24 11.13
CA SER A 17 -3.01 -1.67 10.80
C SER A 17 -4.29 -1.95 10.04
N HIS A 18 -5.30 -1.08 10.14
CA HIS A 18 -6.64 -1.29 9.58
C HIS A 18 -6.87 -0.53 8.28
N VAL A 19 -5.99 0.38 7.88
CA VAL A 19 -6.24 1.32 6.78
C VAL A 19 -6.44 0.68 5.41
N PHE A 20 -6.00 -0.57 5.24
CA PHE A 20 -6.19 -1.35 4.01
C PHE A 20 -7.43 -2.25 4.06
N GLU A 21 -8.11 -2.36 5.20
CA GLU A 21 -9.33 -3.15 5.33
C GLU A 21 -10.47 -2.52 4.50
N PRO A 22 -11.21 -3.31 3.70
CA PRO A 22 -12.36 -2.81 2.97
C PRO A 22 -13.38 -2.14 3.91
N PHE A 23 -13.90 -1.00 3.48
CA PHE A 23 -14.89 -0.19 4.20
C PHE A 23 -14.38 0.50 5.48
N PHE A 24 -13.13 0.26 5.90
CA PHE A 24 -12.57 0.98 7.05
C PHE A 24 -12.46 2.48 6.75
N THR A 25 -12.97 3.32 7.66
CA THR A 25 -12.89 4.77 7.54
C THR A 25 -12.99 5.43 8.91
N THR A 26 -12.20 6.48 9.13
CA THR A 26 -12.32 7.38 10.28
C THR A 26 -13.18 8.61 9.97
N LYS A 27 -13.62 8.77 8.72
CA LYS A 27 -14.53 9.83 8.31
C LYS A 27 -15.95 9.55 8.79
N GLU A 28 -16.72 10.62 8.97
CA GLU A 28 -18.15 10.54 9.27
C GLU A 28 -18.94 9.76 8.21
N VAL A 29 -20.11 9.26 8.63
CA VAL A 29 -21.04 8.54 7.76
C VAL A 29 -21.39 9.38 6.54
N GLY A 30 -21.33 8.77 5.35
CA GLY A 30 -21.64 9.43 4.09
C GLY A 30 -20.51 10.28 3.50
N LYS A 31 -19.35 10.41 4.17
CA LYS A 31 -18.18 11.16 3.65
C LYS A 31 -17.17 10.29 2.87
N GLY A 32 -17.50 9.03 2.65
CA GLY A 32 -16.70 8.09 1.86
C GLY A 32 -17.13 6.64 2.09
N SER A 33 -16.74 5.76 1.15
CA SER A 33 -17.02 4.32 1.23
C SER A 33 -15.99 3.53 2.03
N GLY A 34 -14.83 4.12 2.34
CA GLY A 34 -13.71 3.39 2.97
C GLY A 34 -13.01 2.40 2.03
N LEU A 35 -13.18 2.50 0.71
CA LEU A 35 -12.61 1.54 -0.25
C LEU A 35 -11.32 1.98 -0.95
N GLY A 36 -10.86 3.22 -0.74
CA GLY A 36 -9.73 3.77 -1.51
C GLY A 36 -8.43 2.99 -1.31
N LEU A 37 -7.98 2.85 -0.06
CA LEU A 37 -6.73 2.14 0.24
C LEU A 37 -6.84 0.63 0.00
N SER A 38 -8.00 0.01 0.25
CA SER A 38 -8.22 -1.40 -0.08
C SER A 38 -8.12 -1.67 -1.59
N GLN A 39 -8.59 -0.75 -2.43
CA GLN A 39 -8.41 -0.83 -3.88
C GLN A 39 -6.94 -0.68 -4.28
N VAL A 40 -6.19 0.25 -3.66
CA VAL A 40 -4.74 0.38 -3.90
C VAL A 40 -4.00 -0.90 -3.53
N TYR A 41 -4.36 -1.53 -2.41
CA TYR A 41 -3.79 -2.82 -1.99
C TYR A 41 -4.09 -3.93 -3.01
N GLY A 42 -5.35 -4.04 -3.46
CA GLY A 42 -5.76 -5.00 -4.49
C GLY A 42 -4.99 -4.79 -5.79
N PHE A 43 -4.96 -3.55 -6.29
CA PHE A 43 -4.22 -3.18 -7.49
C PHE A 43 -2.74 -3.54 -7.42
N ALA A 44 -2.08 -3.22 -6.30
CA ALA A 44 -0.67 -3.54 -6.11
C ALA A 44 -0.45 -5.06 -6.17
N THR A 45 -1.29 -5.84 -5.48
CA THR A 45 -1.21 -7.29 -5.41
C THR A 45 -1.45 -7.94 -6.78
N GLU A 46 -2.50 -7.53 -7.49
CA GLU A 46 -2.84 -8.03 -8.83
C GLU A 46 -1.74 -7.70 -9.85
N SER A 47 -1.08 -6.55 -9.68
CA SER A 47 0.04 -6.12 -10.51
C SER A 47 1.38 -6.78 -10.14
N LYS A 48 1.37 -7.81 -9.27
CA LYS A 48 2.59 -8.46 -8.73
C LYS A 48 3.55 -7.47 -8.05
N GLY A 49 2.99 -6.40 -7.51
CA GLY A 49 3.67 -5.36 -6.77
C GLY A 49 3.39 -5.44 -5.28
N GLN A 50 3.72 -4.35 -4.59
CA GLN A 50 3.53 -4.19 -3.16
C GLN A 50 3.13 -2.74 -2.85
N VAL A 51 2.29 -2.55 -1.84
CA VAL A 51 2.03 -1.24 -1.25
C VAL A 51 2.56 -1.22 0.19
N SER A 52 3.10 -0.08 0.62
CA SER A 52 3.44 0.17 2.01
C SER A 52 2.96 1.56 2.41
N ILE A 53 2.55 1.72 3.66
CA ILE A 53 2.19 3.01 4.24
C ILE A 53 3.05 3.27 5.48
N SER A 54 3.52 4.50 5.61
CA SER A 54 4.17 5.01 6.81
C SER A 54 3.51 6.33 7.17
N SER A 55 3.11 6.49 8.41
CA SER A 55 2.46 7.71 8.88
C SER A 55 2.90 8.01 10.29
N GLU A 56 2.97 9.30 10.60
CA GLU A 56 3.18 9.74 11.97
C GLU A 56 2.31 10.95 12.29
N ARG A 57 1.71 10.91 13.48
CA ARG A 57 0.85 11.97 13.99
C ARG A 57 1.60 13.31 14.02
N GLY A 58 0.97 14.31 13.43
CA GLY A 58 1.53 15.66 13.29
C GLY A 58 2.62 15.83 12.23
N ARG A 59 3.05 14.76 11.53
CA ARG A 59 4.04 14.85 10.44
C ARG A 59 3.47 14.56 9.06
N GLY A 60 2.41 13.75 8.99
CA GLY A 60 1.75 13.39 7.74
C GLY A 60 1.89 11.91 7.38
N THR A 61 1.53 11.58 6.15
CA THR A 61 1.51 10.19 5.66
C THR A 61 2.28 10.07 4.36
N THR A 62 2.90 8.91 4.16
CA THR A 62 3.49 8.52 2.88
C THR A 62 3.03 7.12 2.51
N VAL A 63 2.43 6.99 1.33
CA VAL A 63 2.05 5.72 0.70
C VAL A 63 3.04 5.46 -0.44
N LYS A 64 3.64 4.27 -0.47
CA LYS A 64 4.57 3.85 -1.52
C LYS A 64 4.00 2.64 -2.25
N LEU A 65 4.02 2.72 -3.58
CA LEU A 65 3.63 1.66 -4.50
C LEU A 65 4.88 1.17 -5.24
N TYR A 66 5.13 -0.13 -5.11
CA TYR A 66 6.20 -0.84 -5.79
C TYR A 66 5.56 -1.73 -6.85
N LEU A 67 5.99 -1.57 -8.10
CA LEU A 67 5.57 -2.40 -9.21
C LEU A 67 6.82 -3.02 -9.85
N PRO A 68 6.72 -4.22 -10.42
CA PRO A 68 7.77 -4.74 -11.28
C PRO A 68 8.11 -3.74 -12.38
N ARG A 69 9.38 -3.65 -12.74
CA ARG A 69 9.81 -2.80 -13.87
C ARG A 69 9.17 -3.25 -15.19
N SER A 70 8.97 -4.55 -15.33
CA SER A 70 8.24 -5.20 -16.42
C SER A 70 7.78 -6.59 -15.98
N ILE A 71 6.93 -7.24 -16.77
CA ILE A 71 6.47 -8.62 -16.50
C ILE A 71 7.66 -9.59 -16.55
N GLU A 72 8.59 -9.41 -17.48
CA GLU A 72 9.80 -10.23 -17.61
C GLU A 72 10.69 -10.11 -16.37
N ALA A 73 10.84 -8.88 -15.84
CA ALA A 73 11.63 -8.63 -14.64
C ALA A 73 11.06 -9.33 -13.40
N PHE A 74 9.73 -9.45 -13.30
CA PHE A 74 9.07 -10.21 -12.25
C PHE A 74 9.46 -11.69 -12.32
N TRP A 75 9.30 -12.32 -13.49
CA TRP A 75 9.59 -13.74 -13.67
C TRP A 75 11.07 -14.08 -13.48
N GLU A 76 11.99 -13.21 -13.88
CA GLU A 76 13.43 -13.38 -13.62
C GLU A 76 13.74 -13.39 -12.11
N THR A 77 13.10 -12.50 -11.35
CA THR A 77 13.26 -12.41 -9.89
C THR A 77 12.71 -13.65 -9.18
N GLU A 78 11.52 -14.12 -9.59
CA GLU A 78 10.90 -15.33 -9.06
C GLU A 78 11.75 -16.58 -9.34
N LYS A 79 12.24 -16.75 -10.58
CA LYS A 79 13.12 -17.88 -10.96
C LYS A 79 14.39 -17.92 -10.12
N ARG A 80 15.05 -16.77 -9.93
CA ARG A 80 16.25 -16.67 -9.07
C ARG A 80 15.95 -17.04 -7.62
N SER A 81 14.80 -16.63 -7.11
CA SER A 81 14.38 -16.92 -5.73
C SER A 81 14.06 -18.40 -5.51
N LEU A 82 13.61 -19.11 -6.55
CA LEU A 82 13.39 -20.56 -6.52
C LEU A 82 14.71 -21.33 -6.52
N ILE A 83 15.65 -20.95 -7.39
CA ILE A 83 16.97 -21.60 -7.49
C ILE A 83 17.81 -21.37 -6.22
N ALA A 84 17.74 -20.19 -5.61
CA ALA A 84 18.49 -19.88 -4.40
C ALA A 84 17.97 -20.59 -3.13
N LYS A 85 16.88 -21.36 -3.22
CA LYS A 85 16.30 -22.15 -2.12
C LYS A 85 16.67 -23.65 -2.19
N GLU A 86 17.40 -24.06 -3.22
CA GLU A 86 18.01 -25.40 -3.37
C GLU A 86 19.49 -25.38 -2.96
#